data_AF-A0A834TCL0-F1
#
_entry.id   AF-A0A834TCL0-F1
#
_cell.length_a   1.000
_cell.length_b   1.000
_cell.length_c   1.000
_cell.angle_alpha   90.00
_cell.angle_beta   90.00
_cell.angle_gamma   90.00
#
_symmetry.space_group_name_H-M   'P 1'
#
loop_
_entity.id
_entity.type
_entity.pdbx_description
1 polymer ?
#
loop_
_entity_poly.entity_id
_entity_poly.type
_entity_poly.pdbx_seq_one_letter_code
_entity_poly.pdbx_strand_id
1 'polypeptide(L)'
;MQVSDLINCGVYIFTPDIFSVIQDISLNREDRANLRRVSSFEALHSATRTLPTDFVRLDQDILSPLAGKKKLYTYETMDFWEQIKTPGMSLKCSELYLAQFHFTSPLLLSSGDVHPTAKIGPNVSISANVRVGAGVRLVSCIILDDVEIKENAVVINSIVGWKSSIGRWSRVQADGDYNAKLGITILGEAVTVEDEVVVTSSIVLPNKTLNVSVQEEIIL
;
A
#
# COMPACT_ATOMS: atom_id res chain seq x y z
N MET A 1 34.01 7.80 6.44
CA MET A 1 33.01 7.08 5.62
C MET A 1 31.81 8.01 5.53
N GLN A 2 31.56 8.60 4.37
CA GLN A 2 30.44 9.52 4.20
C GLN A 2 29.22 8.67 3.82
N VAL A 3 28.18 8.71 4.65
CA VAL A 3 26.90 8.07 4.36
C VAL A 3 26.09 9.09 3.58
N SER A 4 25.49 8.66 2.46
CA SER A 4 24.63 9.50 1.63
C SER A 4 23.27 9.67 2.30
N ASP A 5 22.69 10.87 2.23
CA ASP A 5 21.32 11.14 2.69
C ASP A 5 20.27 10.81 1.60
N LEU A 6 20.73 10.43 0.39
CA LEU A 6 19.86 10.02 -0.72
C LEU A 6 19.44 8.55 -0.60
N ILE A 7 18.14 8.30 -0.81
CA ILE A 7 17.56 6.96 -0.90
C ILE A 7 17.24 6.58 -2.34
N ASN A 8 17.29 5.28 -2.65
CA ASN A 8 16.85 4.77 -3.94
C ASN A 8 15.32 4.63 -3.96
N CYS A 9 14.68 5.41 -4.84
CA CYS A 9 13.22 5.43 -4.98
C CYS A 9 12.64 4.27 -5.81
N GLY A 10 13.49 3.43 -6.41
CA GLY A 10 13.07 2.26 -7.20
C GLY A 10 12.54 2.55 -8.61
N VAL A 11 12.76 3.77 -9.11
CA VAL A 11 12.38 4.18 -10.48
C VAL A 11 13.64 4.29 -11.33
N TYR A 12 13.65 3.62 -12.48
CA TYR A 12 14.81 3.55 -13.35
C TYR A 12 14.42 3.82 -14.80
N ILE A 13 15.25 4.58 -15.50
CA ILE A 13 15.09 4.88 -16.92
C ILE A 13 16.30 4.33 -17.65
N PHE A 14 16.07 3.46 -18.62
CA PHE A 14 17.11 2.81 -19.40
C PHE A 14 16.87 2.99 -20.90
N THR A 15 17.95 3.06 -21.68
CA THR A 15 17.87 2.81 -23.13
C THR A 15 17.68 1.31 -23.38
N PRO A 16 17.21 0.90 -24.58
CA PRO A 16 17.09 -0.51 -24.93
C PRO A 16 18.38 -1.33 -24.79
N ASP A 17 19.55 -0.68 -24.78
CA ASP A 17 20.87 -1.33 -24.59
C ASP A 17 21.00 -2.09 -23.27
N ILE A 18 20.14 -1.80 -22.29
CA ILE A 18 20.12 -2.50 -21.00
C ILE A 18 19.91 -4.02 -21.16
N PHE A 19 19.17 -4.44 -22.18
CA PHE A 19 18.93 -5.87 -22.43
C PHE A 19 20.22 -6.61 -22.83
N SER A 20 21.11 -5.97 -23.59
CA SER A 20 22.43 -6.52 -23.90
C SER A 20 23.28 -6.64 -22.63
N VAL A 21 23.23 -5.64 -21.75
CA VAL A 21 23.93 -5.69 -20.45
C VAL A 21 23.41 -6.83 -19.58
N ILE A 22 22.09 -7.03 -19.51
CA ILE A 22 21.47 -8.13 -18.77
C ILE A 22 21.90 -9.48 -19.33
N GLN A 23 21.90 -9.62 -20.67
CA GLN A 23 22.34 -10.84 -21.34
C GLN A 23 23.81 -11.15 -21.05
N ASP A 24 24.69 -10.16 -21.17
CA ASP A 24 26.12 -10.29 -20.87
C ASP A 24 26.35 -10.73 -19.42
N ILE A 25 25.61 -10.16 -18.47
CA ILE A 25 25.72 -10.53 -17.05
C ILE A 25 25.26 -11.96 -16.81
N SER A 26 24.19 -12.40 -17.49
CA SER A 26 23.69 -13.77 -17.39
C SER A 26 24.72 -14.78 -17.89
N LEU A 27 25.34 -14.53 -19.05
CA LEU A 27 26.35 -15.40 -19.65
C LEU A 27 27.64 -15.43 -18.82
N ASN A 28 28.15 -14.28 -18.38
CA ASN A 28 29.38 -14.18 -17.60
C ASN A 28 29.25 -14.76 -16.17
N ARG A 29 28.02 -15.05 -15.70
CA ARG A 29 27.79 -15.64 -14.39
C ARG A 29 28.10 -17.13 -14.35
N GLU A 30 27.91 -17.84 -15.46
CA GLU A 30 28.27 -19.26 -15.61
C GLU A 30 29.78 -19.44 -15.37
N ASP A 31 30.61 -18.49 -15.82
CA ASP A 31 32.07 -18.51 -15.62
C ASP A 31 32.52 -18.09 -14.21
N ARG A 32 31.72 -17.29 -13.50
CA ARG A 32 32.08 -16.68 -12.19
C ARG A 32 31.56 -17.43 -10.96
N ALA A 33 30.84 -18.54 -11.14
CA ALA A 33 30.27 -19.35 -10.05
C ALA A 33 31.32 -19.85 -9.03
N ASN A 34 32.61 -19.81 -9.37
CA ASN A 34 33.71 -20.29 -8.53
C ASN A 34 34.29 -19.27 -7.52
N LEU A 35 33.78 -18.02 -7.44
CA LEU A 35 34.40 -16.95 -6.62
C LEU A 35 33.43 -16.03 -5.86
N ARG A 36 32.27 -16.53 -5.42
CA ARG A 36 31.32 -15.69 -4.67
C ARG A 36 31.79 -15.40 -3.24
N ARG A 37 32.10 -14.13 -2.96
CA ARG A 37 31.96 -13.55 -1.62
C ARG A 37 30.46 -13.49 -1.32
N VAL A 38 30.03 -14.44 -0.50
CA VAL A 38 28.66 -14.57 0.01
C VAL A 38 28.40 -13.39 0.95
N SER A 39 27.34 -12.61 0.69
CA SER A 39 26.85 -11.65 1.69
C SER A 39 26.38 -12.42 2.92
N SER A 40 26.57 -11.89 4.13
CA SER A 40 26.12 -12.53 5.39
C SER A 40 24.63 -12.90 5.38
N PHE A 41 23.81 -12.23 4.57
CA PHE A 41 22.40 -12.56 4.36
C PHE A 41 22.18 -13.83 3.50
N GLU A 42 23.05 -14.08 2.52
CA GLU A 42 23.02 -15.27 1.67
C GLU A 42 23.49 -16.52 2.42
N ALA A 43 24.41 -16.38 3.38
CA ALA A 43 24.87 -17.51 4.22
C ALA A 43 23.74 -18.12 5.07
N LEU A 44 22.73 -17.32 5.46
CA LEU A 44 21.56 -17.78 6.20
C LEU A 44 20.47 -18.40 5.31
N HIS A 45 20.33 -17.95 4.06
CA HIS A 45 19.36 -18.52 3.10
C HIS A 45 19.90 -19.71 2.29
N SER A 46 21.22 -19.92 2.27
CA SER A 46 21.87 -21.00 1.53
C SER A 46 21.56 -22.41 2.05
N ALA A 47 20.99 -22.55 3.26
CA ALA A 47 20.70 -23.87 3.81
C ALA A 47 19.45 -24.54 3.19
N THR A 48 18.59 -23.81 2.46
CA THR A 48 17.29 -24.37 2.02
C THR A 48 16.82 -24.02 0.61
N ARG A 49 17.52 -23.17 -0.17
CA ARG A 49 17.13 -22.92 -1.58
C ARG A 49 18.34 -22.78 -2.49
N THR A 50 18.50 -23.71 -3.42
CA THR A 50 19.32 -23.51 -4.63
C THR A 50 18.73 -22.31 -5.38
N LEU A 51 19.47 -21.20 -5.43
CA LEU A 51 19.06 -20.02 -6.20
C LEU A 51 18.97 -20.40 -7.69
N PRO A 52 17.91 -20.01 -8.41
CA PRO A 52 17.82 -20.24 -9.84
C PRO A 52 19.02 -19.64 -10.57
N THR A 53 19.56 -20.37 -11.56
CA THR A 53 20.66 -19.91 -12.41
C THR A 53 20.31 -18.60 -13.16
N ASP A 54 19.02 -18.38 -13.40
CA ASP A 54 18.49 -17.28 -14.22
C ASP A 54 18.04 -16.05 -13.41
N PHE A 55 18.65 -15.82 -12.23
CA PHE A 55 18.26 -14.70 -11.36
C PHE A 55 19.30 -13.57 -11.38
N VAL A 56 18.94 -12.39 -11.90
CA VAL A 56 19.80 -11.19 -11.95
C VAL A 56 19.31 -10.14 -10.95
N ARG A 57 20.21 -9.60 -10.12
CA ARG A 57 19.89 -8.50 -9.19
C ARG A 57 20.21 -7.15 -9.83
N LEU A 58 19.21 -6.29 -9.93
CA LEU A 58 19.39 -4.96 -10.52
C LEU A 58 20.48 -4.16 -9.79
N ASP A 59 20.37 -3.97 -8.47
CA ASP A 59 21.29 -3.10 -7.74
C ASP A 59 22.74 -3.60 -7.74
N GLN A 60 22.94 -4.91 -7.50
CA GLN A 60 24.26 -5.48 -7.33
C GLN A 60 24.90 -5.91 -8.65
N ASP A 61 24.15 -6.58 -9.52
CA ASP A 61 24.72 -7.19 -10.71
C ASP A 61 24.74 -6.20 -11.90
N ILE A 62 23.83 -5.22 -11.94
CA ILE A 62 23.69 -4.26 -13.05
C ILE A 62 24.13 -2.84 -12.65
N LEU A 63 23.50 -2.24 -11.64
CA LEU A 63 23.72 -0.82 -11.30
C LEU A 63 25.12 -0.58 -10.73
N SER A 64 25.63 -1.48 -9.88
CA SER A 64 26.97 -1.34 -9.28
C SER A 64 28.09 -1.31 -10.34
N PRO A 65 28.14 -2.23 -11.33
CA PRO A 65 29.08 -2.11 -12.45
C PRO A 65 28.86 -0.86 -13.32
N LEU A 66 27.62 -0.44 -13.58
CA LEU A 66 27.35 0.77 -14.36
C LEU A 66 27.83 2.04 -13.63
N ALA A 67 27.67 2.10 -12.31
CA ALA A 67 28.22 3.17 -11.47
C ALA A 67 29.76 3.19 -11.57
N GLY A 68 30.42 2.04 -11.47
CA GLY A 68 31.88 1.93 -11.65
C GLY A 68 32.36 2.38 -13.03
N LYS A 69 31.55 2.15 -14.08
CA LYS A 69 31.80 2.61 -15.46
C LYS A 69 31.34 4.06 -15.71
N LYS A 70 30.86 4.78 -14.71
CA LYS A 70 30.28 6.14 -14.81
C LYS A 70 29.14 6.25 -15.83
N LYS A 71 28.33 5.20 -15.95
CA LYS A 71 27.14 5.12 -16.81
C LYS A 71 25.82 5.15 -16.02
N LEU A 72 25.89 5.34 -14.70
CA LEU A 72 24.73 5.51 -13.84
C LEU A 72 24.61 6.98 -13.43
N TYR A 73 23.42 7.55 -13.61
CA TYR A 73 23.09 8.91 -13.22
C TYR A 73 21.91 8.87 -12.25
N THR A 74 21.85 9.86 -11.36
CA THR A 74 20.79 9.99 -10.36
C THR A 74 19.99 11.26 -10.63
N TYR A 75 18.68 11.15 -10.59
CA TYR A 75 17.78 12.30 -10.55
C TYR A 75 17.19 12.40 -9.14
N GLU A 76 17.44 13.51 -8.47
CA GLU A 76 16.89 13.79 -7.14
C GLU A 76 15.50 14.41 -7.30
N THR A 77 14.51 13.84 -6.60
CA THR A 77 13.17 14.42 -6.51
C THR A 77 12.97 15.02 -5.12
N MET A 78 12.30 16.16 -5.07
CA MET A 78 11.90 16.82 -3.83
C MET A 78 10.42 16.56 -3.49
N ASP A 79 9.71 15.83 -4.34
CA ASP A 79 8.34 15.40 -4.08
C ASP A 79 8.30 14.30 -3.01
N PHE A 80 7.11 14.07 -2.45
CA PHE A 80 6.96 13.03 -1.44
C PHE A 80 7.30 11.65 -2.03
N TRP A 81 8.00 10.85 -1.22
CA TRP A 81 8.24 9.44 -1.49
C TRP A 81 8.00 8.66 -0.20
N GLU A 82 7.19 7.61 -0.29
CA GLU A 82 6.84 6.79 0.87
C GLU A 82 6.63 5.34 0.45
N GLN A 83 7.11 4.40 1.27
CA GLN A 83 7.01 2.97 0.97
C GLN A 83 5.80 2.33 1.65
N ILE A 84 4.98 1.62 0.88
CA ILE A 84 3.87 0.82 1.42
C ILE A 84 4.40 -0.57 1.79
N LYS A 85 4.67 -0.79 3.08
CA LYS A 85 5.04 -2.11 3.64
C LYS A 85 3.92 -2.78 4.43
N THR A 86 3.08 -1.96 5.04
CA THR A 86 1.93 -2.40 5.83
C THR A 86 0.67 -1.77 5.25
N PRO A 87 -0.51 -2.37 5.48
CA PRO A 87 -1.76 -1.76 5.04
C PRO A 87 -1.98 -0.35 5.61
N GLY A 88 -1.56 -0.10 6.87
CA GLY A 88 -1.63 1.21 7.52
C GLY A 88 -0.95 2.33 6.71
N MET A 89 0.17 2.02 6.08
CA MET A 89 0.87 2.98 5.20
C MET A 89 0.04 3.38 3.98
N SER A 90 -0.94 2.59 3.56
CA SER A 90 -1.84 2.95 2.45
C SER A 90 -2.68 4.19 2.78
N LEU A 91 -3.14 4.33 4.03
CA LEU A 91 -3.85 5.54 4.47
C LEU A 91 -2.91 6.74 4.48
N LYS A 92 -1.70 6.59 5.00
CA LYS A 92 -0.67 7.65 4.99
C LYS A 92 -0.32 8.10 3.57
N CYS A 93 -0.07 7.14 2.68
CA CYS A 93 0.25 7.43 1.29
C CYS A 93 -0.95 8.08 0.57
N SER A 94 -2.17 7.65 0.87
CA SER A 94 -3.39 8.28 0.34
C SER A 94 -3.52 9.73 0.83
N GLU A 95 -3.21 10.01 2.09
CA GLU A 95 -3.18 11.37 2.63
C GLU A 95 -2.13 12.25 1.91
N LEU A 96 -0.90 11.78 1.75
CA LEU A 96 0.14 12.49 0.99
C LEU A 96 -0.27 12.74 -0.46
N TYR A 97 -0.88 11.73 -1.09
CA TYR A 97 -1.37 11.83 -2.46
C TYR A 97 -2.51 12.85 -2.58
N LEU A 98 -3.49 12.81 -1.69
CA LEU A 98 -4.61 13.77 -1.68
C LEU A 98 -4.15 15.19 -1.38
N ALA A 99 -3.16 15.38 -0.51
CA ALA A 99 -2.54 16.68 -0.25
C ALA A 99 -1.91 17.25 -1.53
N GLN A 100 -1.16 16.45 -2.29
CA GLN A 100 -0.60 16.86 -3.58
C GLN A 100 -1.70 17.10 -4.63
N PHE A 101 -2.73 16.27 -4.64
CA PHE A 101 -3.84 16.36 -5.58
C PHE A 101 -4.67 17.62 -5.39
N HIS A 102 -4.84 18.08 -4.14
CA HIS A 102 -5.52 19.32 -3.83
C HIS A 102 -4.87 20.54 -4.53
N PHE A 103 -3.54 20.53 -4.67
CA PHE A 103 -2.81 21.58 -5.37
C PHE A 103 -2.84 21.43 -6.90
N THR A 104 -2.94 20.20 -7.41
CA THR A 104 -2.75 19.90 -8.84
C THR A 104 -4.04 19.74 -9.63
N SER A 105 -5.11 19.20 -9.04
CA SER A 105 -6.40 19.01 -9.73
C SER A 105 -7.58 18.88 -8.74
N PRO A 106 -8.07 19.99 -8.17
CA PRO A 106 -9.17 19.96 -7.18
C PRO A 106 -10.52 19.51 -7.78
N LEU A 107 -10.66 19.48 -9.11
CA LEU A 107 -11.94 19.26 -9.80
C LEU A 107 -12.35 17.78 -9.93
N LEU A 108 -11.46 16.83 -9.62
CA LEU A 108 -11.71 15.38 -9.76
C LEU A 108 -12.19 14.71 -8.46
N LEU A 109 -12.50 15.49 -7.43
CA LEU A 109 -12.91 15.01 -6.12
C LEU A 109 -14.44 14.89 -6.02
N SER A 110 -15.02 13.87 -6.65
CA SER A 110 -16.25 13.15 -6.22
C SER A 110 -16.91 12.42 -7.40
N SER A 111 -16.80 11.09 -7.40
CA SER A 111 -17.65 10.21 -8.20
C SER A 111 -18.26 9.18 -7.25
N GLY A 112 -19.43 9.47 -6.69
CA GLY A 112 -20.14 8.57 -5.79
C GLY A 112 -21.54 9.09 -5.48
N ASP A 113 -22.47 8.18 -5.22
CA ASP A 113 -23.83 8.53 -4.79
C ASP A 113 -23.79 8.85 -3.28
N VAL A 114 -23.43 10.10 -2.97
CA VAL A 114 -23.28 10.58 -1.60
C VAL A 114 -24.50 11.37 -1.19
N HIS A 115 -25.18 10.90 -0.13
CA HIS A 115 -26.35 11.59 0.40
C HIS A 115 -25.97 13.00 0.92
N PRO A 116 -26.80 14.06 0.70
CA PRO A 116 -26.48 15.44 1.09
C PRO A 116 -26.20 15.68 2.58
N THR A 117 -26.68 14.80 3.45
CA THR A 117 -26.46 14.88 4.91
C THR A 117 -25.20 14.16 5.38
N ALA A 118 -24.54 13.39 4.52
CA ALA A 118 -23.28 12.75 4.83
C ALA A 118 -22.17 13.81 4.94
N LYS A 119 -21.21 13.57 5.84
CA LYS A 119 -20.06 14.45 6.05
C LYS A 119 -18.79 13.69 5.69
N ILE A 120 -18.14 14.17 4.63
CA ILE A 120 -16.84 13.68 4.19
C ILE A 120 -15.77 14.57 4.83
N GLY A 121 -14.96 13.97 5.70
CA GLY A 121 -13.84 14.62 6.36
C GLY A 121 -12.57 14.64 5.50
N PRO A 122 -11.43 15.05 6.08
CA PRO A 122 -10.15 15.05 5.37
C PRO A 122 -9.67 13.64 5.05
N ASN A 123 -8.80 13.54 4.05
CA ASN A 123 -8.07 12.32 3.69
C ASN A 123 -8.98 11.12 3.37
N VAL A 124 -10.17 11.38 2.84
CA VAL A 124 -11.11 10.35 2.40
C VAL A 124 -10.95 10.11 0.90
N SER A 125 -10.79 8.84 0.54
CA SER A 125 -10.86 8.38 -0.85
C SER A 125 -12.10 7.50 -1.02
N ILE A 126 -12.89 7.79 -2.05
CA ILE A 126 -14.13 7.07 -2.40
C ILE A 126 -14.00 6.61 -3.85
N SER A 127 -14.03 5.30 -4.07
CA SER A 127 -13.94 4.72 -5.39
C SER A 127 -15.29 4.63 -6.11
N ALA A 128 -15.36 3.90 -7.23
CA ALA A 128 -16.53 3.90 -8.10
C ALA A 128 -17.71 3.14 -7.47
N ASN A 129 -18.93 3.55 -7.82
CA ASN A 129 -20.19 2.89 -7.42
C ASN A 129 -20.44 2.81 -5.89
N VAL A 130 -19.70 3.58 -5.09
CA VAL A 130 -19.92 3.64 -3.65
C VAL A 130 -21.23 4.38 -3.36
N ARG A 131 -22.06 3.80 -2.49
CA ARG A 131 -23.29 4.41 -1.98
C ARG A 131 -23.10 4.83 -0.54
N VAL A 132 -23.25 6.13 -0.26
CA VAL A 132 -23.10 6.69 1.08
C VAL A 132 -24.45 7.20 1.57
N GLY A 133 -24.99 6.52 2.57
CA GLY A 133 -26.29 6.81 3.17
C GLY A 133 -26.35 8.11 3.98
N ALA A 134 -27.55 8.46 4.43
CA ALA A 134 -27.79 9.68 5.19
C ALA A 134 -27.05 9.70 6.53
N GLY A 135 -26.45 10.84 6.88
CA GLY A 135 -25.80 11.04 8.19
C GLY A 135 -24.45 10.32 8.38
N VAL A 136 -23.95 9.63 7.35
CA VAL A 136 -22.64 8.95 7.38
C VAL A 136 -21.51 9.94 7.61
N ARG A 137 -20.47 9.52 8.34
CA ARG A 137 -19.25 10.30 8.55
C ARG A 137 -18.02 9.50 8.18
N LEU A 138 -17.22 10.02 7.26
CA LEU A 138 -15.98 9.41 6.79
C LEU A 138 -14.78 10.30 7.15
N VAL A 139 -13.70 9.74 7.68
CA VAL A 139 -12.45 10.48 7.97
C VAL A 139 -11.25 9.57 7.78
N SER A 140 -10.21 10.03 7.07
CA SER A 140 -8.94 9.30 6.91
C SER A 140 -9.16 7.82 6.52
N CYS A 141 -9.96 7.59 5.49
CA CYS A 141 -10.35 6.24 5.09
C CYS A 141 -10.33 6.06 3.57
N ILE A 142 -10.14 4.81 3.16
CA ILE A 142 -10.21 4.39 1.76
C ILE A 142 -11.42 3.48 1.61
N ILE A 143 -12.36 3.87 0.76
CA ILE A 143 -13.56 3.10 0.44
C ILE A 143 -13.44 2.59 -0.99
N LEU A 144 -13.32 1.27 -1.16
CA LEU A 144 -13.14 0.63 -2.46
C LEU A 144 -14.48 0.43 -3.20
N ASP A 145 -14.41 -0.12 -4.42
CA ASP A 145 -15.56 -0.14 -5.33
C ASP A 145 -16.74 -0.98 -4.81
N ASP A 146 -17.94 -0.57 -5.23
CA ASP A 146 -19.20 -1.25 -4.93
C ASP A 146 -19.50 -1.40 -3.43
N VAL A 147 -18.91 -0.56 -2.58
CA VAL A 147 -19.20 -0.52 -1.13
C VAL A 147 -20.50 0.23 -0.84
N GLU A 148 -21.28 -0.31 0.09
CA GLU A 148 -22.49 0.35 0.60
C GLU A 148 -22.35 0.71 2.08
N ILE A 149 -22.48 2.00 2.40
CA ILE A 149 -22.43 2.50 3.77
C ILE A 149 -23.82 3.01 4.14
N LYS A 150 -24.51 2.31 5.05
CA LYS A 150 -25.88 2.64 5.46
C LYS A 150 -25.93 3.82 6.44
N GLU A 151 -27.14 4.24 6.78
CA GLU A 151 -27.38 5.50 7.48
C GLU A 151 -26.70 5.60 8.85
N ASN A 152 -26.21 6.81 9.16
CA ASN A 152 -25.55 7.17 10.42
C ASN A 152 -24.31 6.32 10.79
N ALA A 153 -23.78 5.54 9.85
CA ALA A 153 -22.54 4.82 10.05
C ALA A 153 -21.33 5.76 10.10
N VAL A 154 -20.26 5.31 10.75
CA VAL A 154 -19.02 6.08 10.91
C VAL A 154 -17.83 5.24 10.50
N VAL A 155 -16.99 5.75 9.61
CA VAL A 155 -15.76 5.11 9.15
C VAL A 155 -14.58 6.05 9.38
N ILE A 156 -13.62 5.63 10.20
CA ILE A 156 -12.46 6.44 10.60
C ILE A 156 -11.19 5.60 10.52
N ASN A 157 -10.10 6.11 9.93
CA ASN A 157 -8.79 5.45 9.96
C ASN A 157 -8.86 3.99 9.48
N SER A 158 -9.59 3.76 8.38
CA SER A 158 -9.99 2.42 7.95
C SER A 158 -9.89 2.23 6.44
N ILE A 159 -9.68 0.98 6.03
CA ILE A 159 -9.76 0.54 4.63
C ILE A 159 -10.96 -0.41 4.51
N VAL A 160 -11.91 -0.05 3.66
CA VAL A 160 -13.11 -0.84 3.40
C VAL A 160 -12.99 -1.51 2.04
N GLY A 161 -12.84 -2.83 2.03
CA GLY A 161 -12.64 -3.64 0.85
C GLY A 161 -13.86 -3.69 -0.07
N TRP A 162 -13.63 -4.07 -1.34
CA TRP A 162 -14.65 -4.11 -2.39
C TRP A 162 -15.92 -4.86 -1.99
N LYS A 163 -17.08 -4.42 -2.49
CA LYS A 163 -18.39 -5.08 -2.28
C LYS A 163 -18.78 -5.27 -0.81
N SER A 164 -18.13 -4.56 0.11
CA SER A 164 -18.45 -4.62 1.53
C SER A 164 -19.69 -3.77 1.83
N SER A 165 -20.37 -4.10 2.93
CA SER A 165 -21.49 -3.31 3.42
C SER A 165 -21.31 -2.97 4.88
N ILE A 166 -21.63 -1.73 5.24
CA ILE A 166 -21.58 -1.22 6.61
C ILE A 166 -22.99 -0.89 7.06
N GLY A 167 -23.43 -1.55 8.13
CA GLY A 167 -24.75 -1.42 8.72
C GLY A 167 -25.09 -0.03 9.25
N ARG A 168 -26.38 0.16 9.55
CA ARG A 168 -26.89 1.40 10.15
C ARG A 168 -26.33 1.58 11.54
N TRP A 169 -25.94 2.80 11.89
CA TRP A 169 -25.35 3.12 13.20
C TRP A 169 -24.07 2.32 13.55
N SER A 170 -23.53 1.58 12.58
CA SER A 170 -22.32 0.80 12.76
C SER A 170 -21.09 1.71 12.72
N ARG A 171 -20.01 1.29 13.37
CA ARG A 171 -18.78 2.08 13.46
C ARG A 171 -17.59 1.22 13.09
N VAL A 172 -16.81 1.67 12.12
CA VAL A 172 -15.56 1.02 11.68
C VAL A 172 -14.44 2.03 11.90
N GLN A 173 -13.66 1.84 12.96
CA GLN A 173 -12.71 2.86 13.39
C GLN A 173 -11.38 2.27 13.89
N ALA A 174 -10.36 3.11 14.00
CA ALA A 174 -9.10 2.77 14.64
C ALA A 174 -8.38 4.05 15.11
N ASP A 175 -7.34 3.90 15.93
CA ASP A 175 -6.61 5.01 16.52
C ASP A 175 -5.78 5.82 15.52
N GLY A 176 -5.39 5.23 14.38
CA GLY A 176 -4.64 5.91 13.32
C GLY A 176 -3.12 5.82 13.42
N ASP A 177 -2.58 4.90 14.22
CA ASP A 177 -1.15 4.61 14.19
C ASP A 177 -0.80 3.74 12.97
N TYR A 178 -0.39 4.36 11.88
CA TYR A 178 -0.05 3.66 10.64
C TYR A 178 1.11 2.66 10.76
N ASN A 179 1.93 2.76 11.83
CA ASN A 179 3.05 1.85 12.07
C ASN A 179 2.64 0.63 12.92
N ALA A 180 1.55 0.71 13.66
CA ALA A 180 1.06 -0.40 14.47
C ALA A 180 0.37 -1.46 13.61
N LYS A 181 0.55 -2.74 13.98
CA LYS A 181 -0.07 -3.88 13.27
C LYS A 181 -1.59 -3.77 13.17
N LEU A 182 -2.22 -3.24 14.21
CA LEU A 182 -3.66 -3.01 14.34
C LEU A 182 -3.98 -1.53 14.54
N GLY A 183 -3.15 -0.61 14.04
CA GLY A 183 -3.42 0.83 14.18
C GLY A 183 -4.43 1.38 13.19
N ILE A 184 -4.89 0.54 12.24
CA ILE A 184 -5.98 0.82 11.31
C ILE A 184 -6.96 -0.36 11.29
N THR A 185 -8.22 -0.12 10.92
CA THR A 185 -9.19 -1.20 10.67
C THR A 185 -9.25 -1.53 9.19
N ILE A 186 -9.24 -2.82 8.87
CA ILE A 186 -9.24 -3.32 7.50
C ILE A 186 -10.37 -4.31 7.33
N LEU A 187 -11.27 -4.03 6.39
CA LEU A 187 -12.28 -4.97 5.94
C LEU A 187 -11.85 -5.51 4.57
N GLY A 188 -11.79 -6.84 4.42
CA GLY A 188 -11.53 -7.50 3.15
C GLY A 188 -12.66 -7.34 2.13
N GLU A 189 -12.59 -8.08 1.02
CA GLU A 189 -13.68 -8.10 0.03
C GLU A 189 -14.95 -8.74 0.61
N ALA A 190 -16.11 -8.20 0.26
CA ALA A 190 -17.43 -8.75 0.60
C ALA A 190 -17.63 -8.96 2.11
N VAL A 191 -17.14 -8.03 2.92
CA VAL A 191 -17.39 -8.04 4.37
C VAL A 191 -18.71 -7.32 4.65
N THR A 192 -19.59 -7.95 5.43
CA THR A 192 -20.85 -7.34 5.88
C THR A 192 -20.73 -7.03 7.36
N VAL A 193 -20.81 -5.77 7.72
CA VAL A 193 -20.96 -5.31 9.11
C VAL A 193 -22.44 -5.08 9.35
N GLU A 194 -23.04 -5.84 10.26
CA GLU A 194 -24.47 -5.69 10.59
C GLU A 194 -24.76 -4.34 11.25
N ASP A 195 -26.06 -3.99 11.32
CA ASP A 195 -26.53 -2.77 11.97
C ASP A 195 -26.09 -2.76 13.45
N GLU A 196 -25.69 -1.58 13.95
CA GLU A 196 -25.25 -1.32 15.33
C GLU A 196 -23.95 -2.05 15.76
N VAL A 197 -23.19 -2.61 14.82
CA VAL A 197 -21.91 -3.28 15.11
C VAL A 197 -20.75 -2.30 15.10
N VAL A 198 -19.84 -2.45 16.08
CA VAL A 198 -18.61 -1.66 16.20
C VAL A 198 -17.39 -2.53 15.92
N VAL A 199 -16.56 -2.12 14.98
CA VAL A 199 -15.29 -2.75 14.59
C VAL A 199 -14.17 -1.76 14.90
N THR A 200 -13.31 -2.09 15.86
CA THR A 200 -12.20 -1.22 16.27
C THR A 200 -10.86 -1.89 16.09
N SER A 201 -9.90 -1.22 15.45
CA SER A 201 -8.51 -1.67 15.32
C SER A 201 -8.38 -3.15 14.90
N SER A 202 -9.15 -3.59 13.90
CA SER A 202 -9.29 -5.02 13.55
C SER A 202 -9.05 -5.29 12.08
N ILE A 203 -8.62 -6.53 11.76
CA ILE A 203 -8.46 -7.00 10.38
C ILE A 203 -9.47 -8.11 10.12
N VAL A 204 -10.35 -7.91 9.16
CA VAL A 204 -11.41 -8.84 8.82
C VAL A 204 -11.15 -9.41 7.44
N LEU A 205 -10.97 -10.73 7.36
CA LEU A 205 -10.74 -11.41 6.09
C LEU A 205 -11.98 -11.34 5.16
N PRO A 206 -11.81 -11.59 3.85
CA PRO A 206 -12.90 -11.55 2.91
C PRO A 206 -14.07 -12.49 3.23
N ASN A 207 -15.27 -12.13 2.75
CA ASN A 207 -16.50 -12.93 2.85
C ASN A 207 -16.93 -13.23 4.30
N LYS A 208 -16.80 -12.25 5.19
CA LYS A 208 -17.21 -12.37 6.60
C LYS A 208 -18.42 -11.51 6.88
N THR A 209 -19.27 -12.00 7.78
CA THR A 209 -20.38 -11.21 8.33
C THR A 209 -20.10 -11.00 9.81
N LEU A 210 -20.05 -9.74 10.22
CA LEU A 210 -19.85 -9.34 11.61
C LEU A 210 -21.22 -8.97 12.19
N ASN A 211 -21.72 -9.85 13.05
CA ASN A 211 -22.94 -9.66 13.83
C ASN A 211 -22.66 -9.28 15.30
N VAL A 212 -21.40 -9.25 15.70
CA VAL A 212 -20.94 -8.89 17.04
C VAL A 212 -19.81 -7.87 16.90
N SER A 213 -19.73 -6.93 17.83
CA SER A 213 -18.66 -5.94 17.88
C SER A 213 -17.32 -6.61 18.17
N VAL A 214 -16.28 -6.19 17.45
CA VAL A 214 -14.92 -6.74 17.57
C VAL A 214 -13.91 -5.62 17.80
N GLN A 215 -12.89 -5.90 18.59
CA GLN A 215 -11.83 -4.95 18.90
C GLN A 215 -10.48 -5.65 18.94
N GLU A 216 -9.48 -5.07 18.28
CA GLU A 216 -8.07 -5.53 18.33
C GLU A 216 -7.87 -6.99 17.93
N GLU A 217 -8.69 -7.47 16.99
CA GLU A 217 -8.71 -8.86 16.57
C GLU A 217 -8.48 -9.04 15.06
N ILE A 218 -7.99 -10.23 14.70
CA ILE A 218 -7.91 -10.67 13.31
C ILE A 218 -8.99 -11.74 13.11
N ILE A 219 -10.03 -11.38 12.38
CA ILE A 219 -11.14 -12.27 12.05
C ILE A 219 -10.79 -13.03 10.79
N LEU A 220 -10.51 -14.32 10.97
CA LEU A 220 -10.13 -15.26 9.91
C LEU A 220 -11.34 -15.83 9.18
#